data_AF-A0A8W8JV05-F1
#
_entry.id   AF-A0A8W8JV05-F1
#
_cell.length_a   1.000
_cell.length_b   1.000
_cell.length_c   1.000
_cell.angle_alpha   90.00
_cell.angle_beta   90.00
_cell.angle_gamma   90.00
#
_symmetry.space_group_name_H-M   'P 1'
#
loop_
_entity.id
_entity.type
_entity.pdbx_description
1 polymer ?
#
loop_
_entity_poly.entity_id
_entity_poly.type
_entity_poly.pdbx_seq_one_letter_code
_entity_poly.pdbx_strand_id
1 'polypeptide(L)'
;DRQQLSQFLQEILCTLSMYQAPLDSLKAAFTELSSTHSNHELLLTVLWDAVVHTSPQVRATSARLFELMVKGVGENLISTRVFPALVTLGTDPEIIVRTATIPALGAIIENVSLVDMLDRVYMQFVTFMDDRMYRDEHEVNIELIRTLARVGPNAEPRFRDDLILPRLAFVALNNNHQQNERKRTEVALQLFEAYSALSCCFINDQLVQEAMLPGLRCLKQDMAAVAPEREEVVSSIIKDYEAKVEGSRSGNLPSSHGPEDVKSRVMNRIKDTTSKANISNIFTRKK
;
A
#
# COMPACT_ATOMS: atom_id res chain seq x y z
N ASP A 1 16.29 13.60 -33.28
CA ASP A 1 14.91 13.70 -32.77
C ASP A 1 14.73 13.46 -31.26
N ARG A 2 15.57 12.65 -30.58
CA ARG A 2 15.45 12.42 -29.12
C ARG A 2 15.59 13.66 -28.23
N GLN A 3 16.40 14.63 -28.65
CA GLN A 3 16.57 15.89 -27.91
C GLN A 3 15.29 16.74 -27.90
N GLN A 4 14.57 16.78 -29.04
CA GLN A 4 13.30 17.51 -29.13
C GLN A 4 12.24 16.86 -28.25
N LEU A 5 12.17 15.52 -28.23
CA LEU A 5 11.28 14.80 -27.32
C LEU A 5 11.60 15.10 -25.84
N SER A 6 12.88 15.07 -25.46
CA SER A 6 13.30 15.36 -24.08
C SER A 6 12.88 16.78 -23.67
N GLN A 7 13.13 17.77 -24.52
CA GLN A 7 12.77 19.15 -24.26
C GLN A 7 11.24 19.31 -24.16
N PHE A 8 10.49 18.70 -25.08
CA PHE A 8 9.03 18.74 -25.04
C PHE A 8 8.47 18.13 -23.74
N LEU A 9 9.01 16.98 -23.31
CA LEU A 9 8.60 16.32 -22.07
C LEU A 9 8.93 17.16 -20.83
N GLN A 10 10.08 17.85 -20.82
CA GLN A 10 10.44 18.78 -19.74
C GLN A 10 9.47 19.97 -19.70
N GLU A 11 9.23 20.61 -20.86
CA GLU A 11 8.36 21.79 -20.96
C GLU A 11 6.92 21.47 -20.54
N ILE A 12 6.37 20.34 -21.00
CA ILE A 12 5.00 19.95 -20.64
C ILE A 12 4.89 19.51 -19.18
N LEU A 13 5.89 18.81 -18.63
CA LEU A 13 5.95 18.47 -17.21
C LEU A 13 5.94 19.74 -16.37
N CYS A 14 6.82 20.70 -16.67
CA CYS A 14 6.90 21.96 -15.95
C CYS A 14 5.59 22.75 -16.07
N THR A 15 5.06 22.89 -17.28
CA THR A 15 3.82 23.63 -17.55
C THR A 15 2.65 23.05 -16.76
N LEU A 16 2.38 21.75 -16.91
CA LEU A 16 1.25 21.11 -16.23
C LEU A 16 1.41 21.18 -14.70
N SER A 17 2.63 21.01 -14.19
CA SER A 17 2.92 21.09 -12.75
C SER A 17 2.68 22.49 -12.19
N MET A 18 3.19 23.54 -12.85
CA MET A 18 3.08 24.92 -12.38
C MET A 18 1.64 25.42 -12.42
N TYR A 19 0.87 25.02 -13.45
CA TYR A 19 -0.56 25.34 -13.55
C TYR A 19 -1.46 24.38 -12.77
N GLN A 20 -0.89 23.35 -12.12
CA GLN A 20 -1.63 22.29 -11.43
C GLN A 20 -2.71 21.67 -12.33
N ALA A 21 -2.41 21.57 -13.63
CA ALA A 21 -3.29 20.98 -14.62
C ALA A 21 -3.30 19.45 -14.47
N PRO A 22 -4.35 18.77 -14.96
CA PRO A 22 -4.41 17.31 -14.95
C PRO A 22 -3.17 16.66 -15.58
N LEU A 23 -2.61 15.67 -14.90
CA LEU A 23 -1.38 14.99 -15.32
C LEU A 23 -1.63 13.77 -16.20
N ASP A 24 -2.90 13.43 -16.50
CA ASP A 24 -3.28 12.17 -17.13
C ASP A 24 -2.58 11.95 -18.49
N SER A 25 -2.55 12.98 -19.34
CA SER A 25 -1.86 12.90 -20.63
C SER A 25 -0.34 12.70 -20.47
N LEU A 26 0.27 13.33 -19.47
CA LEU A 26 1.69 13.16 -19.17
C LEU A 26 1.99 11.76 -18.65
N LYS A 27 1.17 11.25 -17.73
CA LYS A 27 1.27 9.89 -17.20
C LYS A 27 1.09 8.83 -18.30
N ALA A 28 0.15 9.05 -19.21
CA ALA A 28 -0.05 8.19 -20.37
C ALA A 28 1.17 8.20 -21.30
N ALA A 29 1.73 9.37 -21.59
CA ALA A 29 2.93 9.50 -22.40
C ALA A 29 4.14 8.80 -21.76
N PHE A 30 4.36 8.98 -20.45
CA PHE A 30 5.43 8.28 -19.73
C PHE A 30 5.24 6.76 -19.76
N THR A 31 4.03 6.28 -19.50
CA THR A 31 3.69 4.85 -19.58
C THR A 31 4.02 4.28 -20.97
N GLU A 32 3.49 4.92 -22.03
CA GLU A 32 3.70 4.48 -23.41
C GLU A 32 5.18 4.49 -23.81
N LEU A 33 5.88 5.60 -23.54
CA LEU A 33 7.29 5.73 -23.89
C LEU A 33 8.19 4.76 -23.10
N SER A 34 7.84 4.46 -21.85
CA SER A 34 8.57 3.52 -20.99
C SER A 34 8.46 2.06 -21.43
N SER A 35 7.50 1.71 -22.29
CA SER A 35 7.41 0.38 -22.90
C SER A 35 8.65 0.04 -23.75
N THR A 36 9.35 1.08 -24.24
CA THR A 36 10.54 0.93 -25.06
C THR A 36 11.79 1.20 -24.23
N HIS A 37 12.59 0.15 -23.98
CA HIS A 37 13.82 0.20 -23.17
C HIS A 37 14.79 1.32 -23.56
N SER A 38 14.91 1.62 -24.85
CA SER A 38 15.81 2.67 -25.33
C SER A 38 15.41 4.07 -24.84
N ASN A 39 14.17 4.27 -24.39
CA ASN A 39 13.67 5.54 -23.85
C ASN A 39 13.91 5.71 -22.35
N HIS A 40 14.21 4.64 -21.60
CA HIS A 40 14.32 4.69 -20.13
C HIS A 40 15.29 5.77 -19.65
N GLU A 41 16.50 5.81 -20.23
CA GLU A 41 17.50 6.83 -19.90
C GLU A 41 17.04 8.26 -20.17
N LEU A 42 16.30 8.47 -21.27
CA LEU A 42 15.77 9.79 -21.61
C LEU A 42 14.71 10.22 -20.59
N LEU A 43 13.75 9.34 -20.29
CA LEU A 43 12.68 9.61 -19.33
C LEU A 43 13.24 9.88 -17.93
N LEU A 44 14.21 9.08 -17.49
CA LEU A 44 14.88 9.26 -16.19
C LEU A 44 15.71 10.55 -16.14
N THR A 45 16.26 11.00 -17.27
CA THR A 45 16.96 12.29 -17.35
C THR A 45 15.97 13.46 -17.23
N VAL A 46 14.84 13.40 -17.95
CA VAL A 46 13.75 14.39 -17.82
C VAL A 46 13.27 14.51 -16.38
N LEU A 47 13.07 13.38 -15.69
CA LEU A 47 12.64 13.39 -14.29
C LEU A 47 13.73 13.92 -13.35
N TRP A 48 15.00 13.60 -13.60
CA TRP A 48 16.10 14.12 -12.79
C TRP A 48 16.20 15.64 -12.85
N ASP A 49 16.02 16.24 -14.03
CA ASP A 49 16.01 17.71 -14.15
C ASP A 49 14.84 18.32 -13.37
N ALA A 50 13.70 17.62 -13.31
CA ALA A 50 12.54 18.03 -12.52
C ALA A 50 12.77 17.87 -11.00
N VAL A 51 13.60 16.93 -10.54
CA VAL A 51 13.94 16.72 -9.11
C VAL A 51 14.61 17.94 -8.51
N VAL A 52 15.46 18.62 -9.27
CA VAL A 52 16.22 19.80 -8.80
C VAL A 52 15.57 21.12 -9.21
N HIS A 53 14.34 21.08 -9.72
CA HIS A 53 13.63 22.26 -10.16
C HIS A 53 13.24 23.17 -8.97
N THR A 54 13.19 24.49 -9.18
CA THR A 54 12.92 25.47 -8.13
C THR A 54 11.49 25.38 -7.58
N SER A 55 10.51 25.10 -8.44
CA SER A 55 9.11 24.90 -8.04
C SER A 55 8.90 23.53 -7.37
N PRO A 56 8.30 23.48 -6.16
CA PRO A 56 7.97 22.22 -5.50
C PRO A 56 6.84 21.45 -6.18
N GLN A 57 5.96 22.09 -6.94
CA GLN A 57 4.92 21.41 -7.73
C GLN A 57 5.55 20.54 -8.82
N VAL A 58 6.62 21.04 -9.46
CA VAL A 58 7.40 20.30 -10.45
C VAL A 58 8.10 19.10 -9.79
N ARG A 59 8.77 19.31 -8.66
CA ARG A 59 9.43 18.25 -7.89
C ARG A 59 8.44 17.17 -7.42
N ALA A 60 7.29 17.56 -6.87
CA ALA A 60 6.23 16.64 -6.47
C ALA A 60 5.65 15.85 -7.66
N THR A 61 5.52 16.48 -8.84
CA THR A 61 5.10 15.78 -10.07
C THR A 61 6.15 14.78 -10.52
N SER A 62 7.45 15.11 -10.40
CA SER A 62 8.53 14.16 -10.70
C SER A 62 8.45 12.90 -9.82
N ALA A 63 8.16 13.05 -8.53
CA ALA A 63 7.96 11.94 -7.59
C ALA A 63 6.83 11.00 -8.04
N ARG A 64 5.68 11.58 -8.44
CA ARG A 64 4.52 10.83 -8.96
C ARG A 64 4.82 10.11 -10.28
N LEU A 65 5.68 10.67 -11.12
CA LEU A 65 6.10 10.01 -12.36
C LEU A 65 7.14 8.92 -12.09
N PHE A 66 8.01 9.07 -11.09
CA PHE A 66 8.90 7.98 -10.66
C PHE A 66 8.12 6.76 -10.18
N GLU A 67 7.01 6.94 -9.46
CA GLU A 67 6.11 5.84 -9.09
C GLU A 67 5.67 5.00 -10.30
N LEU A 68 5.37 5.66 -11.43
CA LEU A 68 5.03 4.97 -12.68
C LEU A 68 6.25 4.27 -13.29
N MET A 69 7.39 4.96 -13.32
CA MET A 69 8.62 4.44 -13.93
C MET A 69 9.14 3.19 -13.24
N VAL A 70 8.96 3.06 -11.92
CA VAL A 70 9.36 1.86 -11.15
C VAL A 70 8.78 0.57 -11.74
N LYS A 71 7.59 0.62 -12.34
CA LYS A 71 6.93 -0.56 -12.94
C LYS A 71 7.48 -0.95 -14.31
N GLY A 72 8.20 -0.05 -14.98
CA GLY A 72 8.64 -0.21 -16.37
C GLY A 72 10.15 -0.26 -16.57
N VAL A 73 10.95 0.14 -15.57
CA VAL A 73 12.42 0.16 -15.66
C VAL A 73 13.05 -1.00 -14.89
N GLY A 74 14.17 -1.50 -15.40
CA GLY A 74 14.89 -2.61 -14.75
C GLY A 74 15.49 -2.20 -13.41
N GLU A 75 15.60 -3.16 -12.47
CA GLU A 75 16.08 -2.94 -11.09
C GLU A 75 17.43 -2.21 -11.01
N ASN A 76 18.33 -2.40 -11.98
CA ASN A 76 19.60 -1.65 -12.05
C ASN A 76 19.38 -0.13 -12.18
N LEU A 77 18.46 0.31 -13.05
CA LEU A 77 18.12 1.73 -13.18
C LEU A 77 17.31 2.22 -11.98
N ILE A 78 16.47 1.37 -11.38
CA ILE A 78 15.79 1.74 -10.15
C ILE A 78 16.82 2.02 -9.04
N SER A 79 17.80 1.13 -8.87
CA SER A 79 18.83 1.24 -7.83
C SER A 79 19.79 2.43 -8.06
N THR A 80 20.20 2.66 -9.31
CA THR A 80 21.24 3.66 -9.63
C THR A 80 20.68 5.05 -9.96
N ARG A 81 19.41 5.18 -10.35
CA ARG A 81 18.81 6.45 -10.79
C ARG A 81 17.55 6.81 -10.02
N VAL A 82 16.56 5.92 -9.95
CA VAL A 82 15.26 6.22 -9.34
C VAL A 82 15.40 6.38 -7.83
N PHE A 83 16.01 5.42 -7.14
CA PHE A 83 16.12 5.44 -5.69
C PHE A 83 16.90 6.65 -5.16
N PRO A 84 18.08 7.03 -5.71
CA PRO A 84 18.77 8.27 -5.33
C PRO A 84 17.93 9.54 -5.54
N ALA A 85 17.14 9.59 -6.62
CA ALA A 85 16.22 10.70 -6.87
C ALA A 85 15.11 10.76 -5.80
N LEU A 86 14.52 9.61 -5.44
CA LEU A 86 13.52 9.53 -4.39
C LEU A 86 14.08 9.86 -3.01
N VAL A 87 15.34 9.52 -2.71
CA VAL A 87 16.00 9.94 -1.46
C VAL A 87 16.11 11.48 -1.42
N THR A 88 16.51 12.10 -2.53
CA THR A 88 16.60 13.57 -2.65
C THR A 88 15.24 14.22 -2.37
N LEU A 89 14.18 13.74 -3.04
CA LEU A 89 12.81 14.23 -2.89
C LEU A 89 12.22 13.91 -1.50
N GLY A 90 12.63 12.80 -0.88
CA GLY A 90 12.18 12.40 0.45
C GLY A 90 12.71 13.30 1.57
N THR A 91 13.84 13.96 1.32
CA THR A 91 14.44 14.98 2.21
C THR A 91 14.11 16.42 1.81
N ASP A 92 13.20 16.62 0.87
CA ASP A 92 12.82 17.96 0.38
C ASP A 92 12.22 18.82 1.51
N PRO A 93 12.50 20.14 1.56
CA PRO A 93 11.90 21.01 2.56
C PRO A 93 10.37 21.16 2.43
N GLU A 94 9.80 20.90 1.25
CA GLU A 94 8.39 21.11 0.99
C GLU A 94 7.58 19.83 1.23
N ILE A 95 6.59 19.92 2.12
CA ILE A 95 5.74 18.78 2.51
C ILE A 95 5.07 18.11 1.31
N ILE A 96 4.64 18.90 0.31
CA ILE A 96 3.98 18.35 -0.89
C ILE A 96 4.90 17.42 -1.69
N VAL A 97 6.22 17.68 -1.69
CA VAL A 97 7.21 16.86 -2.39
C VAL A 97 7.48 15.59 -1.60
N ARG A 98 7.66 15.73 -0.28
CA ARG A 98 7.83 14.61 0.66
C ARG A 98 6.66 13.64 0.58
N THR A 99 5.44 14.13 0.69
CA THR A 99 4.21 13.34 0.58
C THR A 99 4.13 12.62 -0.76
N ALA A 100 4.43 13.31 -1.87
CA ALA A 100 4.39 12.72 -3.21
C ALA A 100 5.47 11.64 -3.45
N THR A 101 6.50 11.56 -2.62
CA THR A 101 7.61 10.59 -2.73
C THR A 101 7.24 9.23 -2.14
N ILE A 102 6.39 9.20 -1.11
CA ILE A 102 6.05 7.98 -0.36
C ILE A 102 5.48 6.86 -1.27
N PRO A 103 4.54 7.13 -2.20
CA PRO A 103 3.98 6.09 -3.07
C PRO A 103 5.01 5.46 -4.01
N ALA A 104 6.00 6.25 -4.46
CA ALA A 104 7.07 5.77 -5.33
C ALA A 104 8.02 4.81 -4.58
N LEU A 105 8.31 5.08 -3.31
CA LEU A 105 9.03 4.14 -2.45
C LEU A 105 8.21 2.85 -2.24
N GLY A 106 6.89 2.98 -2.05
CA GLY A 106 6.00 1.83 -1.99
C GLY A 106 6.00 1.01 -3.28
N ALA A 107 6.05 1.65 -4.44
CA ALA A 107 6.14 0.95 -5.72
C ALA A 107 7.43 0.13 -5.84
N ILE A 108 8.54 0.57 -5.23
CA ILE A 108 9.78 -0.22 -5.20
C ILE A 108 9.58 -1.50 -4.39
N ILE A 109 8.90 -1.43 -3.24
CA ILE A 109 8.57 -2.63 -2.43
C ILE A 109 7.76 -3.66 -3.24
N GLU A 110 6.88 -3.21 -4.14
CA GLU A 110 6.02 -4.10 -4.94
C GLU A 110 6.72 -4.69 -6.17
N ASN A 111 7.77 -4.05 -6.69
CA ASN A 111 8.33 -4.37 -8.01
C ASN A 111 9.81 -4.79 -7.99
N VAL A 112 10.48 -4.69 -6.83
CA VAL A 112 11.90 -5.02 -6.69
C VAL A 112 12.09 -6.16 -5.70
N SER A 113 13.02 -7.07 -6.03
CA SER A 113 13.36 -8.25 -5.23
C SER A 113 14.77 -8.20 -4.60
N LEU A 114 15.55 -7.16 -4.91
CA LEU A 114 16.89 -6.97 -4.37
C LEU A 114 16.83 -6.58 -2.89
N VAL A 115 17.17 -7.51 -2.00
CA VAL A 115 17.13 -7.33 -0.54
C VAL A 115 17.88 -6.07 -0.08
N ASP A 116 19.12 -5.86 -0.53
CA ASP A 116 19.92 -4.68 -0.17
C ASP A 116 19.26 -3.35 -0.57
N MET A 117 18.39 -3.37 -1.58
CA MET A 117 17.64 -2.21 -2.02
C MET A 117 16.38 -2.03 -1.17
N LEU A 118 15.65 -3.11 -0.90
CA LEU A 118 14.48 -3.10 -0.02
C LEU A 118 14.84 -2.64 1.40
N ASP A 119 16.00 -3.05 1.94
CA ASP A 119 16.51 -2.57 3.23
C ASP A 119 16.75 -1.04 3.22
N ARG A 120 17.20 -0.47 2.11
CA ARG A 120 17.38 1.00 2.00
C ARG A 120 16.04 1.72 1.89
N VAL A 121 15.08 1.16 1.16
CA VAL A 121 13.71 1.69 1.08
C VAL A 121 13.05 1.64 2.45
N TYR A 122 13.27 0.57 3.21
CA TYR A 122 12.82 0.45 4.59
C TYR A 122 13.36 1.60 5.45
N MET A 123 14.66 1.90 5.38
CA MET A 123 15.24 3.04 6.11
C MET A 123 14.63 4.39 5.70
N GLN A 124 14.20 4.55 4.44
CA GLN A 124 13.49 5.76 4.03
C GLN A 124 12.12 5.87 4.72
N PHE A 125 11.33 4.79 4.76
CA PHE A 125 10.06 4.79 5.50
C PHE A 125 10.26 5.12 6.99
N VAL A 126 11.25 4.51 7.64
CA VAL A 126 11.61 4.83 9.04
C VAL A 126 11.94 6.32 9.19
N THR A 127 12.71 6.87 8.25
CA THR A 127 13.04 8.31 8.24
C THR A 127 11.77 9.17 8.17
N PHE A 128 10.81 8.87 7.29
CA PHE A 128 9.53 9.59 7.25
C PHE A 128 8.75 9.52 8.57
N MET A 129 8.80 8.37 9.24
CA MET A 129 8.06 8.13 10.48
C MET A 129 8.67 8.81 11.71
N ASP A 130 9.99 8.97 11.73
CA ASP A 130 10.75 9.48 12.86
C ASP A 130 11.18 10.95 12.69
N ASP A 131 11.01 11.52 11.49
CA ASP A 131 11.34 12.91 11.21
C ASP A 131 10.52 13.86 12.09
N ARG A 132 11.19 14.49 13.06
CA ARG A 132 10.55 15.37 14.05
C ARG A 132 9.82 16.56 13.43
N MET A 133 10.20 16.97 12.23
CA MET A 133 9.60 18.12 11.57
C MET A 133 8.30 17.75 10.86
N TYR A 134 8.16 16.52 10.35
CA TYR A 134 7.05 16.13 9.47
C TYR A 134 6.24 14.92 9.95
N ARG A 135 6.71 14.16 10.96
CA ARG A 135 6.03 12.95 11.44
C ARG A 135 4.62 13.20 11.98
N ASP A 136 4.35 14.43 12.43
CA ASP A 136 3.05 14.83 12.98
C ASP A 136 2.18 15.53 11.93
N GLU A 137 2.69 15.70 10.70
CA GLU A 137 1.94 16.27 9.59
C GLU A 137 0.89 15.29 9.07
N HIS A 138 -0.34 15.79 8.92
CA HIS A 138 -1.50 14.96 8.61
C HIS A 138 -1.41 14.35 7.20
N GLU A 139 -0.98 15.13 6.21
CA GLU A 139 -0.87 14.69 4.82
C GLU A 139 0.15 13.55 4.66
N VAL A 140 1.29 13.66 5.34
CA VAL A 140 2.34 12.63 5.36
C VAL A 140 1.82 11.35 6.01
N ASN A 141 1.16 11.46 7.17
CA ASN A 141 0.62 10.30 7.87
C ASN A 141 -0.44 9.57 7.04
N ILE A 142 -1.35 10.30 6.41
CA ILE A 142 -2.38 9.72 5.55
C ILE A 142 -1.75 8.97 4.37
N GLU A 143 -0.74 9.56 3.71
CA GLU A 143 -0.10 8.92 2.57
C GLU A 143 0.76 7.71 2.97
N LEU A 144 1.40 7.75 4.14
CA LEU A 144 2.07 6.59 4.74
C LEU A 144 1.07 5.44 4.96
N ILE A 145 -0.06 5.68 5.62
CA ILE A 145 -1.05 4.63 5.89
C ILE A 145 -1.54 4.00 4.58
N ARG A 146 -1.89 4.83 3.58
CA ARG A 146 -2.31 4.36 2.25
C ARG A 146 -1.26 3.50 1.58
N THR A 147 -0.02 3.95 1.60
CA THR A 147 1.08 3.23 0.95
C THR A 147 1.33 1.91 1.65
N LEU A 148 1.41 1.90 2.98
CA LEU A 148 1.60 0.68 3.77
C LEU A 148 0.43 -0.30 3.61
N ALA A 149 -0.81 0.20 3.51
CA ALA A 149 -1.99 -0.59 3.20
C ALA A 149 -1.89 -1.29 1.84
N ARG A 150 -1.45 -0.54 0.82
CA ARG A 150 -1.32 -1.04 -0.56
C ARG A 150 -0.24 -2.12 -0.67
N VAL A 151 0.94 -1.87 -0.12
CA VAL A 151 2.10 -2.77 -0.28
C VAL A 151 2.06 -3.95 0.68
N GLY A 152 1.43 -3.80 1.86
CA GLY A 152 1.52 -4.75 2.96
C GLY A 152 1.15 -6.21 2.64
N PRO A 153 0.11 -6.50 1.84
CA PRO A 153 -0.22 -7.86 1.46
C PRO A 153 0.84 -8.59 0.63
N ASN A 154 1.64 -7.84 -0.14
CA ASN A 154 2.64 -8.38 -1.07
C ASN A 154 4.09 -8.13 -0.61
N ALA A 155 4.28 -7.33 0.44
CA ALA A 155 5.61 -7.05 0.98
C ALA A 155 6.24 -8.30 1.63
N GLU A 156 7.57 -8.30 1.72
CA GLU A 156 8.28 -9.34 2.46
C GLU A 156 7.76 -9.43 3.91
N PRO A 157 7.65 -10.65 4.48
CA PRO A 157 7.19 -10.82 5.85
C PRO A 157 7.93 -9.92 6.84
N ARG A 158 9.26 -9.79 6.71
CA ARG A 158 10.08 -8.92 7.55
C ARG A 158 9.62 -7.46 7.51
N PHE A 159 9.39 -6.89 6.33
CA PHE A 159 8.93 -5.50 6.20
C PHE A 159 7.53 -5.32 6.80
N ARG A 160 6.63 -6.26 6.54
CA ARG A 160 5.28 -6.21 7.10
C ARG A 160 5.28 -6.32 8.62
N ASP A 161 6.06 -7.25 9.14
CA ASP A 161 6.07 -7.65 10.54
C ASP A 161 6.84 -6.64 11.42
N ASP A 162 7.99 -6.14 10.95
CA ASP A 162 8.86 -5.22 11.70
C ASP A 162 8.45 -3.75 11.54
N LEU A 163 7.73 -3.40 10.47
CA LEU A 163 7.37 -2.01 10.17
C LEU A 163 5.87 -1.76 10.05
N ILE A 164 5.20 -2.44 9.12
CA ILE A 164 3.81 -2.10 8.76
C ILE A 164 2.88 -2.29 9.96
N LEU A 165 2.87 -3.50 10.54
CA LEU A 165 1.97 -3.82 11.64
C LEU A 165 2.23 -2.96 12.88
N PRO A 166 3.48 -2.81 13.38
CA PRO A 166 3.76 -1.91 14.50
C PRO A 166 3.35 -0.45 14.23
N ARG A 167 3.61 0.06 13.02
CA ARG A 167 3.24 1.45 12.68
C ARG A 167 1.73 1.64 12.65
N LEU A 168 0.98 0.74 12.04
CA LEU A 168 -0.48 0.85 11.98
C LEU A 168 -1.11 0.77 13.37
N ALA A 169 -0.58 -0.08 14.26
CA ALA A 169 -1.02 -0.16 15.65
C ALA A 169 -0.75 1.15 16.41
N PHE A 170 0.45 1.72 16.26
CA PHE A 170 0.83 3.00 16.85
C PHE A 170 -0.08 4.15 16.37
N VAL A 171 -0.35 4.22 15.06
CA VAL A 171 -1.22 5.25 14.48
C VAL A 171 -2.65 5.10 14.99
N ALA A 172 -3.19 3.87 15.05
CA ALA A 172 -4.53 3.61 15.57
C ALA A 172 -4.68 4.04 17.04
N LEU A 173 -3.68 3.75 17.87
CA LEU A 173 -3.66 4.18 19.27
C LEU A 173 -3.70 5.70 19.39
N ASN A 174 -2.87 6.42 18.63
CA ASN A 174 -2.83 7.88 18.68
C ASN A 174 -4.12 8.51 18.12
N ASN A 175 -4.76 7.87 17.13
CA ASN A 175 -5.97 8.39 16.52
C ASN A 175 -7.16 8.44 17.50
N ASN A 176 -7.25 7.49 18.43
CA ASN A 176 -8.24 7.51 19.52
C ASN A 176 -8.14 8.77 20.41
N HIS A 177 -6.98 9.43 20.43
CA HIS A 177 -6.74 10.66 21.19
C HIS A 177 -6.79 11.91 20.30
N GLN A 178 -7.10 11.77 19.02
CA GLN A 178 -7.19 12.89 18.07
C GLN A 178 -8.41 13.75 18.37
N GLN A 179 -8.18 15.01 18.74
CA GLN A 179 -9.24 15.97 19.06
C GLN A 179 -9.90 16.57 17.82
N ASN A 180 -9.20 16.58 16.68
CA ASN A 180 -9.76 17.07 15.44
C ASN A 180 -10.58 15.95 14.76
N GLU A 181 -11.91 16.04 14.86
CA GLU A 181 -12.85 15.04 14.32
C GLU A 181 -12.64 14.74 12.83
N ARG A 182 -12.31 15.75 12.01
CA ARG A 182 -12.03 15.54 10.59
C ARG A 182 -10.78 14.70 10.40
N LYS A 183 -9.67 15.05 11.06
CA LYS A 183 -8.43 14.27 10.98
C LYS A 183 -8.63 12.86 11.51
N ARG A 184 -9.35 12.72 12.63
CA ARG A 184 -9.68 11.43 13.25
C ARG A 184 -10.44 10.54 12.29
N THR A 185 -11.46 11.08 11.64
CA THR A 185 -12.27 10.39 10.62
C THR A 185 -11.40 9.95 9.44
N GLU A 186 -10.60 10.85 8.88
CA GLU A 186 -9.75 10.55 7.72
C GLU A 186 -8.74 9.43 8.04
N VAL A 187 -8.06 9.48 9.19
CA VAL A 187 -7.12 8.43 9.62
C VAL A 187 -7.84 7.12 9.88
N ALA A 188 -8.99 7.14 10.57
CA ALA A 188 -9.74 5.93 10.90
C ALA A 188 -10.21 5.20 9.62
N LEU A 189 -10.65 5.94 8.59
CA LEU A 189 -10.99 5.36 7.30
C LEU A 189 -9.77 4.76 6.60
N GLN A 190 -8.60 5.39 6.62
CA GLN A 190 -7.39 4.79 6.03
C GLN A 190 -6.91 3.55 6.79
N LEU A 191 -6.98 3.57 8.13
CA LEU A 191 -6.68 2.41 8.96
C LEU A 191 -7.62 1.25 8.67
N PHE A 192 -8.91 1.52 8.45
CA PHE A 192 -9.87 0.50 8.04
C PHE A 192 -9.46 -0.20 6.75
N GLU A 193 -9.09 0.55 5.71
CA GLU A 193 -8.59 -0.02 4.46
C GLU A 193 -7.31 -0.84 4.69
N ALA A 194 -6.39 -0.33 5.51
CA ALA A 194 -5.12 -1.00 5.83
C ALA A 194 -5.31 -2.35 6.54
N TYR A 195 -6.10 -2.36 7.62
CA TYR A 195 -6.38 -3.59 8.36
C TYR A 195 -7.21 -4.59 7.54
N SER A 196 -8.12 -4.10 6.70
CA SER A 196 -8.88 -4.97 5.78
C SER A 196 -7.96 -5.64 4.77
N ALA A 197 -7.03 -4.90 4.15
CA ALA A 197 -6.05 -5.44 3.22
C ALA A 197 -5.14 -6.49 3.89
N LEU A 198 -4.71 -6.23 5.13
CA LEU A 198 -3.82 -7.12 5.88
C LEU A 198 -4.54 -8.31 6.53
N SER A 199 -5.87 -8.29 6.63
CA SER A 199 -6.64 -9.31 7.34
C SER A 199 -6.41 -10.74 6.82
N CYS A 200 -6.12 -10.89 5.52
CA CYS A 200 -5.85 -12.17 4.87
C CYS A 200 -4.37 -12.59 4.89
N CYS A 201 -3.48 -11.78 5.47
CA CYS A 201 -2.06 -12.08 5.52
C CYS A 201 -1.75 -13.16 6.56
N PHE A 202 -0.72 -13.96 6.30
CA PHE A 202 -0.16 -14.84 7.32
C PHE A 202 0.63 -14.02 8.34
N ILE A 203 0.03 -13.75 9.49
CA ILE A 203 0.64 -13.08 10.65
C ILE A 203 0.80 -14.10 11.78
N ASN A 204 1.98 -14.14 12.39
CA ASN A 204 2.28 -15.05 13.51
C ASN A 204 1.55 -14.63 14.80
N ASP A 205 1.37 -15.57 15.72
CA ASP A 205 0.54 -15.36 16.92
C ASP A 205 1.07 -14.26 17.84
N GLN A 206 2.38 -14.05 17.88
CA GLN A 206 3.00 -12.98 18.66
C GLN A 206 2.60 -11.60 18.12
N LEU A 207 2.78 -11.38 16.81
CA LEU A 207 2.41 -10.12 16.16
C LEU A 207 0.90 -9.89 16.14
N VAL A 208 0.10 -10.96 16.09
CA VAL A 208 -1.34 -10.84 16.27
C VAL A 208 -1.67 -10.22 17.62
N GLN A 209 -1.00 -10.66 18.70
CA GLN A 209 -1.23 -10.16 20.05
C GLN A 209 -0.62 -8.78 20.30
N GLU A 210 0.57 -8.51 19.75
CA GLU A 210 1.35 -7.30 20.04
C GLU A 210 0.97 -6.10 19.16
N ALA A 211 0.52 -6.34 17.92
CA ALA A 211 0.24 -5.27 16.96
C ALA A 211 -1.17 -5.36 16.35
N MET A 212 -1.54 -6.49 15.75
CA MET A 212 -2.77 -6.60 14.95
C MET A 212 -4.03 -6.38 15.81
N LEU A 213 -4.22 -7.16 16.88
CA LEU A 213 -5.41 -7.05 17.75
C LEU A 213 -5.48 -5.71 18.49
N PRO A 214 -4.39 -5.20 19.11
CA PRO A 214 -4.42 -3.87 19.73
C PRO A 214 -4.84 -2.78 18.74
N GLY A 215 -4.26 -2.78 17.54
CA GLY A 215 -4.58 -1.81 16.50
C GLY A 215 -6.02 -1.90 16.00
N LEU A 216 -6.53 -3.12 15.76
CA LEU A 216 -7.93 -3.35 15.39
C LEU A 216 -8.91 -2.89 16.48
N ARG A 217 -8.58 -3.07 17.76
CA ARG A 217 -9.42 -2.62 18.88
C ARG A 217 -9.48 -1.09 18.97
N CYS A 218 -8.36 -0.41 18.74
CA CYS A 218 -8.35 1.04 18.60
C CYS A 218 -9.22 1.49 17.42
N LEU A 219 -9.02 0.89 16.24
CA LEU A 219 -9.83 1.19 15.06
C LEU A 219 -11.33 0.96 15.29
N LYS A 220 -11.71 -0.12 15.98
CA LYS A 220 -13.10 -0.43 16.32
C LYS A 220 -13.74 0.72 17.10
N GLN A 221 -13.03 1.28 18.07
CA GLN A 221 -13.52 2.41 18.87
C GLN A 221 -13.78 3.65 18.01
N ASP A 222 -12.88 3.95 17.07
CA ASP A 222 -13.08 5.05 16.11
C ASP A 222 -14.26 4.76 15.16
N MET A 223 -14.35 3.55 14.62
CA MET A 223 -15.42 3.16 13.68
C MET A 223 -16.80 3.22 14.30
N ALA A 224 -16.95 2.94 15.60
CA ALA A 224 -18.23 3.07 16.29
C ALA A 224 -18.83 4.49 16.20
N ALA A 225 -17.98 5.52 16.10
CA ALA A 225 -18.42 6.91 15.92
C ALA A 225 -18.42 7.35 14.45
N VAL A 226 -17.45 6.88 13.66
CA VAL A 226 -17.23 7.31 12.27
C VAL A 226 -18.15 6.60 11.26
N ALA A 227 -18.30 5.29 11.38
CA ALA A 227 -19.01 4.43 10.42
C ALA A 227 -19.42 3.11 11.11
N PRO A 228 -20.55 3.08 11.84
CA PRO A 228 -20.98 1.91 12.62
C PRO A 228 -21.10 0.62 11.80
N GLU A 229 -21.46 0.71 10.52
CA GLU A 229 -21.52 -0.44 9.61
C GLU A 229 -20.14 -1.07 9.34
N ARG A 230 -19.06 -0.26 9.39
CA ARG A 230 -17.68 -0.76 9.26
C ARG A 230 -17.14 -1.31 10.58
N GLU A 231 -17.67 -0.86 11.72
CA GLU A 231 -17.33 -1.39 13.04
C GLU A 231 -17.65 -2.89 13.14
N GLU A 232 -18.78 -3.33 12.58
CA GLU A 232 -19.17 -4.75 12.57
C GLU A 232 -18.14 -5.61 11.82
N VAL A 233 -17.60 -5.10 10.71
CA VAL A 233 -16.55 -5.77 9.94
C VAL A 233 -15.27 -5.89 10.77
N VAL A 234 -14.84 -4.80 11.42
CA VAL A 234 -13.66 -4.81 12.31
C VAL A 234 -13.87 -5.79 13.47
N SER A 235 -15.07 -5.83 14.05
CA SER A 235 -15.47 -6.79 15.08
C SER A 235 -15.36 -8.24 14.62
N SER A 236 -15.71 -8.53 13.36
CA SER A 236 -15.54 -9.87 12.78
C SER A 236 -14.06 -10.23 12.67
N ILE A 237 -13.24 -9.31 12.14
CA ILE A 237 -11.79 -9.51 11.97
C ILE A 237 -11.14 -9.79 13.34
N ILE A 238 -11.50 -9.03 14.38
CA ILE A 238 -11.00 -9.24 15.75
C ILE A 238 -11.30 -10.67 16.22
N LYS A 239 -12.55 -11.14 16.07
CA LYS A 239 -12.96 -12.48 16.51
C LYS A 239 -12.20 -13.59 15.79
N ASP A 240 -11.95 -13.43 14.49
CA ASP A 240 -11.22 -14.41 13.69
C ASP A 240 -9.77 -14.54 14.17
N TYR A 241 -9.10 -13.41 14.48
CA TYR A 241 -7.75 -13.41 15.04
C TYR A 241 -7.68 -13.93 16.48
N GLU A 242 -8.68 -13.64 17.32
CA GLU A 242 -8.77 -14.18 18.68
C GLU A 242 -8.92 -15.71 18.65
N ALA A 243 -9.83 -16.23 17.82
CA ALA A 243 -10.04 -17.67 17.64
C ALA A 243 -8.79 -18.38 17.10
N LYS A 244 -8.05 -17.74 16.18
CA LYS A 244 -6.78 -18.26 15.64
C LYS A 244 -5.74 -18.47 16.75
N VAL A 245 -5.55 -17.46 17.62
CA VAL A 245 -4.59 -17.51 18.73
C VAL A 245 -4.97 -18.57 19.77
N GLU A 246 -6.26 -18.71 20.08
CA GLU A 246 -6.78 -19.73 21.00
C GLU A 246 -6.61 -21.15 20.45
N GLY A 247 -6.84 -21.35 19.15
CA GLY A 247 -6.62 -22.61 18.45
C GLY A 247 -5.15 -23.07 18.48
N SER A 248 -4.19 -22.15 18.29
CA SER A 248 -2.76 -22.47 18.38
C SER A 248 -2.35 -22.90 19.79
N ARG A 249 -2.92 -22.29 20.84
CA ARG A 249 -2.61 -22.62 22.24
C ARG A 249 -3.13 -24.00 22.66
N SER A 250 -4.28 -24.41 22.11
CA SER A 250 -4.91 -25.70 22.41
C SER A 250 -4.29 -26.88 21.63
N GLY A 251 -3.57 -26.61 20.54
CA GLY A 251 -2.83 -27.61 19.75
C GLY A 251 -1.50 -28.09 20.32
N ASN A 252 -1.05 -27.56 21.47
CA ASN A 252 0.24 -27.91 22.10
C ASN A 252 0.15 -28.98 23.21
N LEU A 253 -0.96 -29.74 23.29
CA LEU A 253 -0.93 -31.02 24.02
C LEU A 253 -0.32 -32.10 23.10
N PRO A 254 0.65 -32.91 23.56
CA PRO A 254 1.19 -33.99 22.75
C PRO A 254 0.16 -35.13 22.72
N SER A 255 -0.72 -35.12 21.72
CA SER A 255 -1.50 -36.30 21.35
C SER A 255 -0.96 -36.85 20.03
N SER A 256 -0.40 -38.05 20.10
CA SER A 256 -0.12 -38.83 18.91
C SER A 256 -1.42 -39.01 18.14
N HIS A 257 -1.46 -38.71 16.84
CA HIS A 257 -2.13 -39.47 15.79
C HIS A 257 -1.90 -38.79 14.42
N GLY A 258 -1.73 -39.62 13.39
CA GLY A 258 -1.15 -39.27 12.10
C GLY A 258 -2.05 -38.43 11.16
N PRO A 259 -1.52 -38.07 9.96
CA PRO A 259 -2.05 -37.00 9.14
C PRO A 259 -2.95 -37.53 8.02
N GLU A 260 -4.24 -37.73 8.28
CA GLU A 260 -5.25 -37.91 7.22
C GLU A 260 -6.63 -37.43 7.73
N ASP A 261 -6.98 -36.15 7.58
CA ASP A 261 -8.38 -35.69 7.39
C ASP A 261 -8.55 -34.15 7.41
N VAL A 262 -7.95 -33.44 6.45
CA VAL A 262 -8.27 -32.01 6.22
C VAL A 262 -8.97 -31.78 4.87
N LYS A 263 -9.01 -32.79 3.98
CA LYS A 263 -9.66 -32.67 2.66
C LYS A 263 -11.17 -32.95 2.66
N SER A 264 -11.72 -33.60 3.68
CA SER A 264 -13.11 -34.10 3.67
C SER A 264 -14.16 -33.08 4.17
N ARG A 265 -13.78 -32.01 4.88
CA ARG A 265 -14.74 -31.07 5.51
C ARG A 265 -15.18 -29.88 4.65
N VAL A 266 -14.48 -29.56 3.56
CA VAL A 266 -14.81 -28.37 2.74
C VAL A 266 -15.82 -28.66 1.62
N MET A 267 -16.02 -29.93 1.23
CA MET A 267 -16.84 -30.26 0.06
C MET A 267 -18.35 -30.49 0.33
N ASN A 268 -18.78 -30.48 1.59
CA ASN A 268 -20.18 -30.76 1.96
C ASN A 268 -21.06 -29.52 2.22
N ARG A 269 -20.54 -28.28 2.11
CA ARG A 269 -21.34 -27.06 2.37
C ARG A 269 -21.81 -26.30 1.13
N ILE A 270 -21.65 -26.84 -0.08
CA ILE A 270 -22.02 -26.16 -1.34
C ILE A 270 -23.23 -26.81 -2.05
N LYS A 271 -23.75 -27.95 -1.56
CA LYS A 271 -24.86 -28.67 -2.23
C LYS A 271 -26.27 -28.35 -1.75
N ASP A 272 -26.45 -27.56 -0.69
CA ASP A 272 -27.76 -27.45 -0.01
C ASP A 272 -28.55 -26.15 -0.24
N THR A 273 -28.15 -25.26 -1.16
CA THR A 273 -28.88 -23.97 -1.37
C THR A 273 -29.48 -23.73 -2.75
N THR A 274 -29.68 -24.74 -3.60
CA THR A 274 -30.25 -24.48 -4.95
C THR A 274 -31.27 -25.49 -5.49
N SER A 275 -32.03 -26.17 -4.63
CA SER A 275 -32.99 -27.21 -5.06
C SER A 275 -34.44 -26.91 -4.70
N LYS A 276 -35.00 -25.78 -5.14
CA LYS A 276 -36.46 -25.61 -5.34
C LYS A 276 -36.78 -24.65 -6.50
N ALA A 277 -36.74 -25.17 -7.72
CA ALA A 277 -37.54 -24.65 -8.83
C ALA A 277 -37.87 -25.83 -9.77
N ASN A 278 -39.09 -26.33 -9.64
CA ASN A 278 -39.69 -27.36 -10.48
C ASN A 278 -40.29 -26.67 -11.72
N ILE A 279 -39.71 -26.84 -12.91
CA ILE A 279 -40.44 -26.65 -14.18
C ILE A 279 -40.00 -27.76 -15.16
N SER A 280 -41.00 -28.51 -15.59
CA SER A 280 -40.97 -29.68 -16.47
C SER A 280 -40.70 -29.36 -17.94
N ASN A 281 -39.78 -30.12 -18.53
CA ASN A 281 -39.70 -30.60 -19.92
C ASN A 281 -40.58 -29.93 -21.00
N ILE A 282 -39.97 -29.05 -21.80
CA ILE A 282 -40.39 -28.76 -23.18
C ILE A 282 -39.14 -28.71 -24.05
N PHE A 283 -38.98 -29.71 -24.92
CA PHE A 283 -38.45 -29.67 -26.30
C PHE A 283 -37.93 -31.07 -26.70
N THR A 284 -38.87 -31.88 -27.19
CA THR A 284 -38.59 -32.94 -28.15
C THR A 284 -38.14 -32.32 -29.47
N ARG A 285 -36.91 -32.63 -29.88
CA ARG A 285 -36.39 -32.35 -31.22
C ARG A 285 -37.03 -33.36 -32.20
N LYS A 286 -37.76 -32.89 -33.21
CA LYS A 286 -38.08 -33.66 -34.41
C LYS A 286 -37.34 -33.08 -35.61
N LYS A 287 -37.04 -34.00 -36.53
CA LYS A 287 -36.47 -33.85 -37.87
C LYS A 287 -37.05 -32.69 -38.66
#